data_AF-A0A1L8DCH7-F1
#
_entry.id   AF-A0A1L8DCH7-F1
#
_cell.length_a   1.000
_cell.length_b   1.000
_cell.length_c   1.000
_cell.angle_alpha   90.00
_cell.angle_beta   90.00
_cell.angle_gamma   90.00
#
_symmetry.space_group_name_H-M   'P 1'
#
loop_
_entity.id
_entity.type
_entity.pdbx_description
1 polymer ?
#
loop_
_entity_poly.entity_id
_entity_poly.type
_entity_poly.pdbx_seq_one_letter_code
_entity_poly.pdbx_strand_id
1 'polypeptide(L)'
;MEKNQEIKKVYMMVLTGGPCGGKTTGQARLSTFFENLGWKVFRVPEAASVLLSGGIKFSELTRKEALKFQENLVKTMLTLENTYYELAKGHIRKENARGCLIICDRGIMDAGAYISVDDWEKLLTANGWNTIEMRDNRYNQIIHMVSAANGAEDFYSVEGHSCRSEGVSLARDLDYKAAAAWVGHPYFDVIDNSTDFETKIKRMISSVCQKVGIDTGDRLLTTSKKLKFHVLGPLPPDSAFPAFQDFNVEHDYLLSTGSRVQARLRKRGQKGHWSYIHTIRRPHPNGQYVEVKTQMTARDYNNLLAQADASHFKIIKTRRCFLVNNQYFQLDIYKEPCHTRCLGLILLETYTSLEGKALEECLPKFLNIKKEVTGDPHYSMFNLSLREEWDSTQKFCRSLHGKKNINNVCSATNQDACNDHQGK
;
A
#
# COMPACT_ATOMS: atom_id res chain seq x y z
N MET A 1 5.81 39.80 10.56
CA MET A 1 5.51 38.70 9.63
C MET A 1 4.74 37.65 10.39
N GLU A 2 3.41 37.69 10.28
CA GLU A 2 2.54 36.69 10.87
C GLU A 2 2.87 35.33 10.23
N LYS A 3 3.34 34.38 11.03
CA LYS A 3 3.40 32.97 10.61
C LYS A 3 1.96 32.58 10.29
N ASN A 4 1.64 32.33 9.03
CA ASN A 4 0.43 31.60 8.65
C ASN A 4 0.41 30.32 9.50
N GLN A 5 -0.41 30.29 10.55
CA GLN A 5 -0.62 29.08 11.33
C GLN A 5 -1.35 28.11 10.40
N GLU A 6 -0.65 27.08 9.91
CA GLU A 6 -1.30 25.94 9.28
C GLU A 6 -2.41 25.45 10.21
N ILE A 7 -3.66 25.58 9.78
CA ILE A 7 -4.81 25.13 10.55
C ILE A 7 -4.68 23.61 10.70
N LYS A 8 -4.38 23.15 11.91
CA LYS A 8 -4.31 21.72 12.25
C LYS A 8 -5.72 21.16 12.18
N LYS A 9 -5.97 20.26 11.22
CA LYS A 9 -7.31 19.71 10.96
C LYS A 9 -7.38 18.24 11.38
N VAL A 10 -8.54 17.86 11.92
CA VAL A 10 -9.00 16.46 11.90
C VAL A 10 -9.74 16.27 10.58
N TYR A 11 -9.30 15.31 9.78
CA TYR A 11 -9.90 14.98 8.49
C TYR A 11 -10.39 13.54 8.54
N MET A 12 -11.70 13.35 8.60
CA MET A 12 -12.35 12.04 8.63
C MET A 12 -12.84 11.67 7.25
N MET A 13 -12.35 10.54 6.73
CA MET A 13 -12.71 10.04 5.41
C MET A 13 -13.21 8.59 5.46
N VAL A 14 -14.02 8.22 4.49
CA VAL A 14 -14.50 6.84 4.30
C VAL A 14 -13.83 6.22 3.08
N LEU A 15 -13.35 4.99 3.21
CA LEU A 15 -13.06 4.12 2.07
C LEU A 15 -14.21 3.12 1.91
N THR A 16 -15.02 3.31 0.87
CA THR A 16 -16.15 2.45 0.49
C THR A 16 -15.87 1.71 -0.83
N GLY A 17 -16.74 0.76 -1.19
CA GLY A 17 -16.68 -0.01 -2.42
C GLY A 17 -16.97 -1.49 -2.22
N GLY A 18 -17.11 -2.20 -3.34
CA GLY A 18 -17.32 -3.65 -3.38
C GLY A 18 -16.09 -4.46 -2.97
N PRO A 19 -16.20 -5.80 -2.94
CA PRO A 19 -15.06 -6.67 -2.68
C PRO A 19 -13.96 -6.46 -3.72
N CYS A 20 -12.71 -6.70 -3.37
CA CYS A 20 -11.55 -6.57 -4.26
C CYS A 20 -11.36 -5.19 -4.94
N GLY A 21 -11.89 -4.10 -4.37
CA GLY A 21 -11.63 -2.73 -4.86
C GLY A 21 -10.26 -2.15 -4.48
N GLY A 22 -9.53 -2.82 -3.57
CA GLY A 22 -8.21 -2.36 -3.08
C GLY A 22 -8.24 -1.56 -1.78
N LYS A 23 -9.36 -1.50 -1.06
CA LYS A 23 -9.54 -0.71 0.17
C LYS A 23 -8.47 -0.96 1.24
N THR A 24 -8.22 -2.23 1.61
CA THR A 24 -7.22 -2.57 2.65
C THR A 24 -5.81 -2.10 2.28
N THR A 25 -5.41 -2.29 1.02
CA THR A 25 -4.12 -1.79 0.52
C THR A 25 -4.11 -0.26 0.46
N GLY A 26 -5.21 0.36 0.03
CA GLY A 26 -5.40 1.81 0.02
C GLY A 26 -5.25 2.43 1.40
N GLN A 27 -5.92 1.89 2.42
CA GLN A 27 -5.77 2.32 3.82
C GLN A 27 -4.31 2.28 4.26
N ALA A 28 -3.61 1.15 4.06
CA ALA A 28 -2.21 1.01 4.47
C ALA A 28 -1.29 2.03 3.77
N ARG A 29 -1.57 2.32 2.49
CA ARG A 29 -0.81 3.27 1.67
C ARG A 29 -1.09 4.72 2.07
N LEU A 30 -2.35 5.08 2.34
CA LEU A 30 -2.74 6.37 2.91
C LEU A 30 -2.08 6.58 4.27
N SER A 31 -2.18 5.61 5.18
CA SER A 31 -1.55 5.70 6.50
C SER A 31 -0.05 5.95 6.39
N THR A 32 0.64 5.12 5.61
CA THR A 32 2.09 5.28 5.41
C THR A 32 2.43 6.65 4.80
N PHE A 33 1.65 7.12 3.83
CA PHE A 33 1.90 8.39 3.17
C PHE A 33 1.76 9.57 4.14
N PHE A 34 0.63 9.67 4.84
CA PHE A 34 0.35 10.76 5.78
C PHE A 34 1.26 10.72 7.02
N GLU A 35 1.56 9.54 7.56
CA GLU A 35 2.52 9.41 8.67
C GLU A 35 3.92 9.90 8.27
N ASN A 36 4.36 9.65 7.04
CA ASN A 36 5.64 10.18 6.53
C ASN A 36 5.62 11.71 6.34
N LEU A 37 4.45 12.32 6.20
CA LEU A 37 4.26 13.78 6.21
C LEU A 37 4.18 14.35 7.65
N GLY A 38 4.29 13.52 8.69
CA GLY A 38 4.18 13.93 10.08
C GLY A 38 2.75 14.04 10.61
N TRP A 39 1.75 13.55 9.86
CA TRP A 39 0.37 13.50 10.32
C TRP A 39 0.14 12.28 11.22
N LYS A 40 -0.79 12.41 12.17
CA LYS A 40 -1.30 11.23 12.89
C LYS A 40 -2.40 10.57 12.07
N VAL A 41 -2.35 9.25 11.93
CA VAL A 41 -3.40 8.49 11.25
C VAL A 41 -4.09 7.55 12.23
N PHE A 42 -5.42 7.55 12.22
CA PHE A 42 -6.28 6.56 12.87
C PHE A 42 -7.03 5.76 11.80
N ARG A 43 -7.23 4.47 12.07
CA ARG A 43 -7.99 3.56 11.22
C ARG A 43 -9.15 3.02 12.03
N VAL A 44 -10.37 3.34 11.63
CA VAL A 44 -11.58 2.79 12.23
C VAL A 44 -11.85 1.44 11.55
N PRO A 45 -11.85 0.32 12.29
CA PRO A 45 -12.06 -0.99 11.70
C PRO A 45 -13.51 -1.15 11.21
N GLU A 46 -13.72 -2.03 10.24
CA GLU A 46 -15.06 -2.38 9.75
C GLU A 46 -15.85 -3.08 10.86
N ALA A 47 -16.83 -2.37 11.45
CA ALA A 47 -17.61 -2.86 12.58
C ALA A 47 -18.37 -4.16 12.26
N ALA A 48 -18.85 -4.31 11.02
CA ALA A 48 -19.51 -5.53 10.57
C ALA A 48 -18.57 -6.74 10.66
N SER A 49 -17.33 -6.61 10.18
CA SER A 49 -16.33 -7.67 10.28
C SER A 49 -16.02 -8.04 11.73
N VAL A 50 -15.94 -7.06 12.64
CA VAL A 50 -15.76 -7.31 14.09
C VAL A 50 -16.93 -8.13 14.64
N LEU A 51 -18.17 -7.68 14.43
CA LEU A 51 -19.36 -8.34 14.96
C LEU A 51 -19.58 -9.75 14.37
N LEU A 52 -19.37 -9.93 13.07
CA LEU A 52 -19.53 -11.23 12.40
C LEU A 52 -18.44 -12.23 12.82
N SER A 53 -17.20 -11.77 13.01
CA SER A 53 -16.12 -12.61 13.54
C SER A 53 -16.38 -13.09 14.97
N GLY A 54 -17.25 -12.39 15.71
CA GLY A 54 -17.71 -12.76 17.05
C GLY A 54 -18.75 -13.88 17.09
N GLY A 55 -19.13 -14.45 15.94
CA GLY A 55 -20.04 -15.60 15.86
C GLY A 55 -21.45 -15.27 15.34
N ILE A 56 -21.74 -14.02 14.97
CA ILE A 56 -23.03 -13.65 14.40
C ILE A 56 -23.11 -14.19 12.96
N LYS A 57 -24.15 -14.98 12.67
CA LYS A 57 -24.45 -15.45 11.31
C LYS A 57 -25.80 -14.94 10.84
N PHE A 58 -25.80 -14.20 9.73
CA PHE A 58 -27.05 -13.68 9.15
C PHE A 58 -28.08 -14.75 8.81
N SER A 59 -27.64 -15.95 8.44
CA SER A 59 -28.52 -17.10 8.14
C SER A 59 -29.31 -17.59 9.35
N GLU A 60 -28.88 -17.26 10.57
CA GLU A 60 -29.52 -17.66 11.82
C GLU A 60 -30.51 -16.59 12.32
N LEU A 61 -30.57 -15.41 11.69
CA LEU A 61 -31.38 -14.29 12.14
C LEU A 61 -32.73 -14.26 11.43
N THR A 62 -33.80 -14.09 12.20
CA THR A 62 -35.11 -13.68 11.66
C THR A 62 -35.05 -12.26 11.09
N ARG A 63 -36.07 -11.85 10.30
CA ARG A 63 -36.12 -10.49 9.75
C ARG A 63 -36.04 -9.42 10.84
N LYS A 64 -36.73 -9.62 11.97
CA LYS A 64 -36.73 -8.67 13.10
C LYS A 64 -35.37 -8.59 13.77
N GLU A 65 -34.70 -9.72 13.96
CA GLU A 65 -33.35 -9.76 14.54
C GLU A 65 -32.31 -9.16 13.60
N ALA A 66 -32.44 -9.38 12.29
CA ALA A 66 -31.58 -8.77 11.28
C ALA A 66 -31.70 -7.23 11.29
N LEU A 67 -32.92 -6.69 11.39
CA LEU A 67 -33.11 -5.24 11.54
C LEU A 67 -32.51 -4.71 12.85
N LYS A 68 -32.68 -5.45 13.95
CA LYS A 68 -32.08 -5.05 15.22
C LYS A 68 -30.55 -5.11 15.20
N PHE A 69 -30.00 -6.11 14.50
CA PHE A 69 -28.58 -6.21 14.24
C PHE A 69 -28.07 -5.00 13.45
N GLN A 70 -28.76 -4.59 12.39
CA GLN A 70 -28.39 -3.41 11.61
C GLN A 70 -28.40 -2.12 12.45
N GLU A 71 -29.39 -1.96 13.32
CA GLU A 71 -29.44 -0.84 14.27
C GLU A 71 -28.21 -0.86 15.21
N ASN A 72 -27.88 -2.01 15.78
CA ASN A 72 -26.70 -2.16 16.66
C ASN A 72 -25.37 -1.98 15.91
N LEU A 73 -25.31 -2.39 14.65
CA LEU A 73 -24.17 -2.16 13.77
C LEU A 73 -23.92 -0.66 13.62
N VAL A 74 -24.95 0.12 13.26
CA VAL A 74 -24.82 1.58 13.12
C VAL A 74 -24.42 2.24 14.46
N LYS A 75 -25.01 1.83 15.59
CA LYS A 75 -24.61 2.32 16.93
C LYS A 75 -23.13 2.04 17.23
N THR A 76 -22.66 0.86 16.85
CA THR A 76 -21.26 0.45 17.03
C THR A 76 -20.34 1.30 16.17
N MET A 77 -20.69 1.52 14.89
CA MET A 77 -19.94 2.39 13.97
C MET A 77 -19.83 3.81 14.53
N LEU A 78 -20.94 4.41 14.94
CA LEU A 78 -20.97 5.73 15.57
C LEU A 78 -20.06 5.81 16.80
N THR A 79 -20.10 4.80 17.67
CA THR A 79 -19.28 4.78 18.89
C THR A 79 -17.79 4.72 18.56
N LEU A 80 -17.40 3.86 17.62
CA LEU A 80 -16.01 3.73 17.18
C LEU A 80 -15.53 5.03 16.53
N GLU A 81 -16.29 5.57 15.58
CA GLU A 81 -15.95 6.82 14.89
C GLU A 81 -15.80 7.99 15.85
N ASN A 82 -16.74 8.18 16.79
CA ASN A 82 -16.67 9.22 17.82
C ASN A 82 -15.44 9.06 18.71
N THR A 83 -15.12 7.83 19.11
CA THR A 83 -13.93 7.56 19.94
C THR A 83 -12.65 8.00 19.23
N TYR A 84 -12.48 7.63 17.96
CA TYR A 84 -11.32 8.05 17.18
C TYR A 84 -11.31 9.56 16.90
N TYR A 85 -12.47 10.17 16.69
CA TYR A 85 -12.59 11.62 16.50
C TYR A 85 -12.17 12.41 17.75
N GLU A 86 -12.60 11.99 18.94
CA GLU A 86 -12.18 12.61 20.20
C GLU A 86 -10.66 12.48 20.42
N LEU A 87 -10.08 11.31 20.15
CA LEU A 87 -8.63 11.10 20.22
C LEU A 87 -7.88 11.98 19.21
N ALA A 88 -8.43 12.16 18.01
CA ALA A 88 -7.87 13.04 16.99
C ALA A 88 -7.91 14.51 17.40
N LYS A 89 -9.02 14.98 17.99
CA LYS A 89 -9.12 16.33 18.58
C LYS A 89 -8.07 16.55 19.66
N GLY A 90 -7.87 15.57 20.53
CA GLY A 90 -6.79 15.61 21.53
C GLY A 90 -5.40 15.68 20.90
N HIS A 91 -5.17 14.97 19.80
CA HIS A 91 -3.88 14.97 19.10
C HIS A 91 -3.56 16.33 18.47
N ILE A 92 -4.50 16.96 17.75
CA ILE A 92 -4.23 18.21 17.02
C ILE A 92 -3.96 19.42 17.94
N ARG A 93 -4.32 19.33 19.22
CA ARG A 93 -3.99 20.34 20.25
C ARG A 93 -2.51 20.36 20.62
N LYS A 94 -1.74 19.33 20.28
CA LYS A 94 -0.29 19.28 20.58
C LYS A 94 0.47 20.31 19.73
N GLU A 95 1.48 20.96 20.31
CA GLU A 95 2.27 22.00 19.65
C GLU A 95 2.88 21.54 18.32
N ASN A 96 3.42 20.31 18.28
CA ASN A 96 4.09 19.75 17.11
C ASN A 96 3.19 18.93 16.16
N ALA A 97 1.87 18.92 16.37
CA ALA A 97 0.96 18.20 15.48
C ALA A 97 0.82 18.92 14.14
N ARG A 98 0.91 18.18 13.02
CA ARG A 98 0.62 18.72 11.67
C ARG A 98 -0.83 18.56 11.24
N GLY A 99 -1.52 17.55 11.77
CA GLY A 99 -2.90 17.22 11.43
C GLY A 99 -3.21 15.78 11.78
N CYS A 100 -4.48 15.40 11.68
CA CYS A 100 -4.91 14.03 11.93
C CYS A 100 -5.85 13.54 10.84
N LEU A 101 -5.51 12.40 10.22
CA LEU A 101 -6.36 11.69 9.27
C LEU A 101 -7.06 10.52 9.99
N ILE A 102 -8.37 10.42 9.86
CA ILE A 102 -9.15 9.27 10.32
C ILE A 102 -9.69 8.57 9.08
N ILE A 103 -9.37 7.29 8.92
CA ILE A 103 -9.80 6.47 7.79
C ILE A 103 -10.81 5.45 8.30
N CYS A 104 -12.07 5.56 7.88
CA CYS A 104 -13.10 4.57 8.16
C CYS A 104 -13.12 3.49 7.09
N ASP A 105 -12.92 2.23 7.49
CA ASP A 105 -13.15 1.08 6.62
C ASP A 105 -14.65 0.81 6.53
N ARG A 106 -15.27 1.41 5.51
CA ARG A 106 -16.72 1.68 5.40
C ARG A 106 -17.24 2.68 6.43
N GLY A 107 -18.23 3.47 6.03
CA GLY A 107 -18.90 4.45 6.89
C GLY A 107 -20.38 4.11 7.07
N ILE A 108 -21.10 4.89 7.87
CA ILE A 108 -22.47 4.57 8.31
C ILE A 108 -23.42 4.26 7.15
N MET A 109 -23.30 4.99 6.04
CA MET A 109 -24.17 4.77 4.88
C MET A 109 -23.95 3.40 4.22
N ASP A 110 -22.76 2.81 4.32
CA ASP A 110 -22.51 1.44 3.84
C ASP A 110 -23.41 0.41 4.55
N ALA A 111 -23.84 0.64 5.79
CA ALA A 111 -24.77 -0.24 6.48
C ALA A 111 -26.16 -0.24 5.81
N GLY A 112 -26.58 0.92 5.28
CA GLY A 112 -27.83 1.07 4.54
C GLY A 112 -27.87 0.32 3.21
N ALA A 113 -26.71 0.01 2.62
CA ALA A 113 -26.62 -0.71 1.35
C ALA A 113 -27.15 -2.16 1.40
N TYR A 114 -27.32 -2.72 2.61
CA TYR A 114 -27.70 -4.12 2.84
C TYR A 114 -29.16 -4.30 3.29
N ILE A 115 -29.95 -3.22 3.38
CA ILE A 115 -31.38 -3.28 3.69
C ILE A 115 -32.21 -2.46 2.71
N SER A 116 -33.54 -2.62 2.76
CA SER A 116 -34.45 -1.83 1.94
C SER A 116 -34.46 -0.36 2.41
N VAL A 117 -34.75 0.54 1.47
CA VAL A 117 -34.87 1.99 1.75
C VAL A 117 -35.88 2.26 2.87
N ASP A 118 -37.06 1.64 2.81
CA ASP A 118 -38.10 1.79 3.84
C ASP A 118 -37.62 1.39 5.24
N ASP A 119 -36.82 0.32 5.34
CA ASP A 119 -36.35 -0.14 6.64
C ASP A 119 -35.15 0.69 7.14
N TRP A 120 -34.35 1.25 6.23
CA TRP A 120 -33.35 2.25 6.56
C TRP A 120 -33.98 3.54 7.11
N GLU A 121 -35.02 4.05 6.46
CA GLU A 121 -35.73 5.26 6.92
C GLU A 121 -36.41 5.05 8.29
N LYS A 122 -37.05 3.89 8.50
CA LYS A 122 -37.61 3.52 9.81
C LYS A 122 -36.52 3.46 10.88
N LEU A 123 -35.37 2.86 10.57
CA LEU A 123 -34.24 2.73 11.49
C LEU A 123 -33.67 4.10 11.87
N LEU A 124 -33.49 5.00 10.90
CA LEU A 124 -33.06 6.38 11.16
C LEU A 124 -34.06 7.11 12.08
N THR A 125 -35.35 7.07 11.72
CA THR A 125 -36.43 7.75 12.46
C THR A 125 -36.53 7.24 13.90
N ALA A 126 -36.51 5.91 14.09
CA ALA A 126 -36.63 5.29 15.42
C ALA A 126 -35.47 5.64 16.37
N ASN A 127 -34.32 6.05 15.84
CA ASN A 127 -33.15 6.44 16.63
C ASN A 127 -32.91 7.95 16.66
N GLY A 128 -33.82 8.76 16.08
CA GLY A 128 -33.65 10.22 16.00
C GLY A 128 -32.46 10.63 15.12
N TRP A 129 -32.06 9.76 14.17
CA TRP A 129 -30.99 10.03 13.23
C TRP A 129 -31.55 10.63 11.95
N ASN A 130 -30.72 11.41 11.25
CA ASN A 130 -31.07 11.95 9.95
C ASN A 130 -29.89 11.80 8.98
N THR A 131 -30.23 11.71 7.69
CA THR A 131 -29.24 11.45 6.63
C THR A 131 -28.19 12.54 6.52
N ILE A 132 -28.53 13.81 6.77
CA ILE A 132 -27.56 14.92 6.66
C ILE A 132 -26.47 14.79 7.71
N GLU A 133 -26.84 14.55 8.96
CA GLU A 133 -25.88 14.33 10.05
C GLU A 133 -25.04 13.08 9.84
N MET A 134 -25.65 12.01 9.33
CA MET A 134 -24.96 10.73 9.13
C MET A 134 -24.06 10.72 7.89
N ARG A 135 -24.46 11.39 6.81
CA ARG A 135 -23.75 11.40 5.53
C ARG A 135 -22.82 12.61 5.41
N ASP A 136 -23.34 13.82 5.57
CA ASP A 136 -22.68 15.06 5.13
C ASP A 136 -21.83 15.71 6.23
N ASN A 137 -22.39 15.85 7.43
CA ASN A 137 -21.71 16.57 8.51
C ASN A 137 -20.62 15.73 9.21
N ARG A 138 -20.70 14.40 9.07
CA ARG A 138 -19.79 13.48 9.76
C ARG A 138 -18.48 13.27 9.03
N TYR A 139 -18.51 13.20 7.71
CA TYR A 139 -17.36 12.82 6.91
C TYR A 139 -16.90 14.00 6.05
N ASN A 140 -15.59 14.25 6.02
CA ASN A 140 -15.04 15.30 5.17
C ASN A 140 -14.96 14.86 3.70
N GLN A 141 -14.83 13.55 3.46
CA GLN A 141 -14.71 12.99 2.11
C GLN A 141 -15.06 11.51 2.11
N ILE A 142 -15.70 11.08 1.03
CA ILE A 142 -16.00 9.69 0.75
C ILE A 142 -15.22 9.29 -0.50
N ILE A 143 -14.46 8.20 -0.41
CA ILE A 143 -13.75 7.65 -1.56
C ILE A 143 -14.29 6.26 -1.86
N HIS A 144 -14.87 6.13 -3.04
CA HIS A 144 -15.34 4.87 -3.56
C HIS A 144 -14.25 4.21 -4.41
N MET A 145 -13.72 3.10 -3.90
CA MET A 145 -12.74 2.27 -4.58
C MET A 145 -13.47 1.19 -5.40
N VAL A 146 -13.63 1.44 -6.71
CA VAL A 146 -14.37 0.56 -7.63
C VAL A 146 -13.82 -0.86 -7.57
N SER A 147 -14.69 -1.86 -7.46
CA SER A 147 -14.30 -3.27 -7.42
C SER A 147 -13.54 -3.69 -8.68
N ALA A 148 -12.54 -4.58 -8.56
CA ALA A 148 -11.94 -5.22 -9.73
C ALA A 148 -12.98 -5.96 -10.60
N ALA A 149 -14.14 -6.33 -10.05
CA ALA A 149 -15.26 -6.90 -10.80
C ALA A 149 -15.90 -5.93 -11.82
N ASN A 150 -15.45 -4.67 -11.87
CA ASN A 150 -15.92 -3.64 -12.78
C ASN A 150 -14.75 -2.99 -13.54
N GLY A 151 -14.45 -3.48 -14.74
CA GLY A 151 -13.40 -2.93 -15.61
C GLY A 151 -11.97 -3.41 -15.33
N ALA A 152 -11.80 -4.42 -14.47
CA ALA A 152 -10.53 -5.11 -14.23
C ALA A 152 -10.77 -6.58 -13.83
N GLU A 153 -11.76 -7.23 -14.44
CA GLU A 153 -12.30 -8.54 -14.06
C GLU A 153 -11.21 -9.62 -14.04
N ASP A 154 -10.22 -9.51 -14.93
CA ASP A 154 -9.05 -10.40 -14.99
C ASP A 154 -8.28 -10.46 -13.67
N PHE A 155 -8.34 -9.41 -12.85
CA PHE A 155 -7.66 -9.29 -11.56
C PHE A 155 -8.57 -9.58 -10.36
N TYR A 156 -9.85 -9.90 -10.60
CA TYR A 156 -10.78 -10.28 -9.54
C TYR A 156 -10.51 -11.72 -9.11
N SER A 157 -10.05 -11.90 -7.87
CA SER A 157 -9.84 -13.22 -7.29
C SER A 157 -10.58 -13.37 -5.95
N VAL A 158 -11.12 -14.57 -5.74
CA VAL A 158 -11.72 -15.03 -4.49
C VAL A 158 -10.71 -15.83 -3.64
N GLU A 159 -9.55 -16.18 -4.19
CA GLU A 159 -8.54 -17.00 -3.51
C GLU A 159 -7.90 -16.25 -2.32
N GLY A 160 -7.92 -16.86 -1.13
CA GLY A 160 -7.28 -16.34 0.09
C GLY A 160 -8.18 -15.46 0.97
N HIS A 161 -9.46 -15.29 0.63
CA HIS A 161 -10.45 -14.65 1.48
C HIS A 161 -11.44 -15.71 1.99
N SER A 162 -11.24 -16.21 3.21
CA SER A 162 -12.05 -17.25 3.87
C SER A 162 -13.55 -16.92 4.01
N CYS A 163 -13.97 -15.71 3.66
CA CYS A 163 -15.33 -15.20 3.82
C CYS A 163 -15.98 -14.73 2.51
N ARG A 164 -15.37 -14.96 1.34
CA ARG A 164 -15.89 -14.48 0.05
C ARG A 164 -16.23 -15.63 -0.88
N SER A 165 -17.48 -15.73 -1.28
CA SER A 165 -18.02 -16.72 -2.21
C SER A 165 -18.69 -16.07 -3.43
N GLU A 166 -18.68 -14.73 -3.50
CA GLU A 166 -19.42 -13.99 -4.50
C GLU A 166 -18.70 -14.00 -5.85
N GLY A 167 -19.42 -14.45 -6.88
CA GLY A 167 -18.99 -14.34 -8.28
C GLY A 167 -18.88 -12.87 -8.74
N VAL A 168 -18.20 -12.67 -9.87
CA VAL A 168 -17.93 -11.33 -10.44
C VAL A 168 -19.19 -10.48 -10.58
N SER A 169 -20.31 -11.07 -11.02
CA SER A 169 -21.59 -10.35 -11.18
C SER A 169 -22.12 -9.79 -9.85
N LEU A 170 -22.16 -10.62 -8.81
CA LEU A 170 -22.61 -10.23 -7.47
C LEU A 170 -21.65 -9.20 -6.86
N ALA A 171 -20.33 -9.39 -7.03
CA ALA A 171 -19.33 -8.43 -6.59
C ALA A 171 -19.52 -7.04 -7.21
N ARG A 172 -19.89 -6.99 -8.49
CA ARG A 172 -20.20 -5.75 -9.22
C ARG A 172 -21.49 -5.09 -8.71
N ASP A 173 -22.55 -5.87 -8.47
CA ASP A 173 -23.79 -5.35 -7.88
C ASP A 173 -23.57 -4.77 -6.48
N LEU A 174 -22.80 -5.46 -5.65
CA LEU A 174 -22.40 -4.97 -4.32
C LEU A 174 -21.56 -3.69 -4.40
N ASP A 175 -20.72 -3.55 -5.42
CA ASP A 175 -19.96 -2.33 -5.69
C ASP A 175 -20.89 -1.16 -6.00
N TYR A 176 -21.87 -1.36 -6.89
CA TYR A 176 -22.87 -0.35 -7.21
C TYR A 176 -23.73 0.04 -6.02
N LYS A 177 -24.17 -0.92 -5.21
CA LYS A 177 -24.93 -0.65 -3.97
C LYS A 177 -24.11 0.17 -2.97
N ALA A 178 -22.84 -0.16 -2.80
CA ALA A 178 -21.94 0.60 -1.95
C ALA A 178 -21.75 2.05 -2.46
N ALA A 179 -21.59 2.25 -3.77
CA ALA A 179 -21.55 3.60 -4.34
C ALA A 179 -22.87 4.36 -4.14
N ALA A 180 -24.00 3.71 -4.41
CA ALA A 180 -25.33 4.29 -4.35
C ALA A 180 -25.68 4.81 -2.95
N ALA A 181 -25.24 4.10 -1.90
CA ALA A 181 -25.47 4.50 -0.51
C ALA A 181 -24.91 5.88 -0.15
N TRP A 182 -23.88 6.35 -0.88
CA TRP A 182 -23.22 7.63 -0.65
C TRP A 182 -23.67 8.75 -1.60
N VAL A 183 -24.60 8.45 -2.52
CA VAL A 183 -25.12 9.45 -3.46
C VAL A 183 -25.69 10.65 -2.70
N GLY A 184 -25.30 11.84 -3.13
CA GLY A 184 -25.67 13.12 -2.54
C GLY A 184 -24.67 13.69 -1.53
N HIS A 185 -23.62 12.94 -1.14
CA HIS A 185 -22.53 13.54 -0.36
C HIS A 185 -21.76 14.57 -1.22
N PRO A 186 -21.49 15.79 -0.72
CA PRO A 186 -20.87 16.87 -1.52
C PRO A 186 -19.42 16.57 -1.96
N TYR A 187 -18.73 15.70 -1.24
CA TYR A 187 -17.34 15.32 -1.51
C TYR A 187 -17.23 13.79 -1.68
N PHE A 188 -17.72 13.30 -2.82
CA PHE A 188 -17.69 11.89 -3.20
C PHE A 188 -16.77 11.68 -4.40
N ASP A 189 -15.65 10.99 -4.18
CA ASP A 189 -14.63 10.74 -5.21
C ASP A 189 -14.64 9.25 -5.61
N VAL A 190 -14.71 8.99 -6.91
CA VAL A 190 -14.70 7.63 -7.47
C VAL A 190 -13.33 7.32 -8.06
N ILE A 191 -12.74 6.22 -7.60
CA ILE A 191 -11.44 5.72 -8.08
C ILE A 191 -11.68 4.43 -8.86
N ASP A 192 -11.83 4.58 -10.17
CA ASP A 192 -12.09 3.51 -11.14
C ASP A 192 -10.85 2.62 -11.43
N ASN A 193 -11.02 1.64 -12.31
CA ASN A 193 -9.97 0.73 -12.76
C ASN A 193 -9.37 1.09 -14.13
N SER A 194 -9.45 2.35 -14.58
CA SER A 194 -8.94 2.76 -15.90
C SER A 194 -7.41 2.72 -16.02
N THR A 195 -6.71 2.54 -14.90
CA THR A 195 -5.25 2.49 -14.81
C THR A 195 -4.80 1.25 -14.05
N ASP A 196 -3.50 0.93 -14.11
CA ASP A 196 -2.93 -0.12 -13.27
C ASP A 196 -3.15 0.13 -11.77
N PHE A 197 -3.06 -0.92 -10.97
CA PHE A 197 -3.40 -0.86 -9.54
C PHE A 197 -2.54 0.14 -8.75
N GLU A 198 -1.25 0.31 -9.07
CA GLU A 198 -0.41 1.28 -8.36
C GLU A 198 -0.81 2.72 -8.70
N THR A 199 -1.11 2.98 -9.98
CA THR A 199 -1.64 4.29 -10.41
C THR A 199 -3.02 4.57 -9.81
N LYS A 200 -3.87 3.56 -9.69
CA LYS A 200 -5.16 3.64 -8.98
C LYS A 200 -4.99 4.10 -7.53
N ILE A 201 -4.05 3.49 -6.80
CA ILE A 201 -3.72 3.88 -5.41
C ILE A 201 -3.15 5.31 -5.34
N LYS A 202 -2.33 5.73 -6.31
CA LYS A 202 -1.83 7.11 -6.36
C LYS A 202 -2.97 8.12 -6.58
N ARG A 203 -3.92 7.84 -7.49
CA ARG A 203 -5.11 8.66 -7.72
C ARG A 203 -5.93 8.82 -6.44
N MET A 204 -6.14 7.73 -5.71
CA MET A 204 -6.80 7.76 -4.40
C MET A 204 -6.07 8.68 -3.41
N ILE A 205 -4.75 8.53 -3.23
CA ILE A 205 -3.97 9.40 -2.31
C ILE A 205 -4.03 10.86 -2.77
N SER A 206 -3.93 11.11 -4.09
CA SER A 206 -3.98 12.45 -4.67
C SER A 206 -5.32 13.13 -4.39
N SER A 207 -6.42 12.40 -4.54
CA SER A 207 -7.76 12.89 -4.23
C SER A 207 -7.87 13.31 -2.76
N VAL A 208 -7.37 12.50 -1.82
CA VAL A 208 -7.33 12.90 -0.39
C VAL A 208 -6.49 14.15 -0.18
N CYS A 209 -5.27 14.19 -0.74
CA CYS A 209 -4.36 15.32 -0.51
C CYS A 209 -4.93 16.64 -1.05
N GLN A 210 -5.56 16.61 -2.23
CA GLN A 210 -6.21 17.77 -2.83
C GLN A 210 -7.32 18.32 -1.92
N LYS A 211 -8.16 17.45 -1.34
CA LYS A 211 -9.26 17.88 -0.47
C LYS A 211 -8.81 18.30 0.92
N VAL A 212 -7.75 17.68 1.45
CA VAL A 212 -7.11 18.11 2.71
C VAL A 212 -6.42 19.48 2.53
N GLY A 213 -5.97 19.80 1.30
CA GLY A 213 -5.19 21.00 0.99
C GLY A 213 -3.68 20.81 1.20
N ILE A 214 -3.19 19.58 1.07
CA ILE A 214 -1.76 19.27 1.10
C ILE A 214 -1.22 19.39 -0.32
N ASP A 215 -0.27 20.31 -0.53
CA ASP A 215 0.52 20.32 -1.76
C ASP A 215 1.48 19.13 -1.77
N THR A 216 1.22 18.18 -2.65
CA THR A 216 2.04 16.97 -2.81
C THR A 216 3.13 17.13 -3.85
N GLY A 217 3.27 18.34 -4.42
CA GLY A 217 4.12 18.58 -5.57
C GLY A 217 3.82 17.59 -6.70
N ASP A 218 4.87 17.06 -7.30
CA ASP A 218 4.82 16.19 -8.46
C ASP A 218 4.74 14.68 -8.09
N ARG A 219 4.89 14.35 -6.79
CA ARG A 219 5.02 12.98 -6.29
C ARG A 219 3.83 12.08 -6.62
N LEU A 220 2.63 12.65 -6.72
CA LEU A 220 1.37 11.94 -6.98
C LEU A 220 0.88 12.07 -8.42
N LEU A 221 1.60 12.77 -9.29
CA LEU A 221 1.29 12.81 -10.72
C LEU A 221 1.37 11.39 -11.29
N THR A 222 0.51 11.08 -12.27
CA THR A 222 0.48 9.77 -12.93
C THR A 222 1.81 9.42 -13.61
N THR A 223 2.57 10.44 -14.03
CA THR A 223 3.92 10.35 -14.57
C THR A 223 5.01 10.11 -13.51
N SER A 224 4.69 10.19 -12.22
CA SER A 224 5.65 9.99 -11.13
C SER A 224 6.15 8.55 -11.08
N LYS A 225 7.45 8.39 -11.33
CA LYS A 225 8.15 7.09 -11.34
C LYS A 225 9.08 6.97 -10.14
N LYS A 226 9.28 5.74 -9.68
CA LYS A 226 10.28 5.46 -8.66
C LYS A 226 11.66 5.60 -9.28
N LEU A 227 12.48 6.49 -8.74
CA LEU A 227 13.89 6.63 -9.09
C LEU A 227 14.78 6.09 -7.98
N LYS A 228 15.91 5.52 -8.36
CA LYS A 228 16.92 4.98 -7.45
C LYS A 228 18.30 5.45 -7.89
N PHE A 229 19.10 5.93 -6.96
CA PHE A 229 20.45 6.42 -7.21
C PHE A 229 21.46 5.74 -6.29
N HIS A 230 22.65 5.48 -6.80
CA HIS A 230 23.79 5.02 -6.01
C HIS A 230 24.53 6.23 -5.45
N VAL A 231 24.67 6.27 -4.13
CA VAL A 231 25.37 7.33 -3.40
C VAL A 231 26.72 6.79 -2.92
N LEU A 232 27.78 7.55 -3.13
CA LEU A 232 29.11 7.22 -2.65
C LEU A 232 29.28 7.64 -1.19
N GLY A 233 29.89 6.76 -0.41
CA GLY A 233 30.35 7.10 0.93
C GLY A 233 31.67 7.90 0.91
N PRO A 234 32.07 8.46 2.06
CA PRO A 234 31.30 8.51 3.32
C PRO A 234 30.11 9.48 3.23
N LEU A 235 29.09 9.26 4.07
CA LEU A 235 27.98 10.20 4.19
C LEU A 235 28.43 11.48 4.90
N PRO A 236 27.84 12.64 4.57
CA PRO A 236 28.08 13.87 5.31
C PRO A 236 27.59 13.73 6.76
N PRO A 237 28.06 14.60 7.68
CA PRO A 237 27.58 14.59 9.07
C PRO A 237 26.08 14.84 9.15
N ASP A 238 25.45 14.34 10.22
CA ASP A 238 24.00 14.47 10.44
C ASP A 238 23.51 15.93 10.42
N SER A 239 24.35 16.89 10.79
CA SER A 239 24.06 18.33 10.73
C SER A 239 23.87 18.88 9.32
N ALA A 240 24.37 18.20 8.28
CA ALA A 240 24.17 18.57 6.89
C ALA A 240 22.81 18.12 6.35
N PHE A 241 22.12 17.20 7.04
CA PHE A 241 20.79 16.76 6.65
C PHE A 241 19.74 17.74 7.20
N PRO A 242 18.63 17.95 6.47
CA PRO A 242 17.44 18.56 7.07
C PRO A 242 16.85 17.61 8.11
N ALA A 243 15.76 18.00 8.77
CA ALA A 243 15.03 17.13 9.68
C ALA A 243 14.77 15.75 9.05
N PHE A 244 15.25 14.70 9.71
CA PHE A 244 15.19 13.32 9.21
C PHE A 244 14.68 12.35 10.28
N GLN A 245 14.30 11.15 9.84
CA GLN A 245 13.93 10.03 10.70
C GLN A 245 14.64 8.76 10.23
N ASP A 246 15.28 8.05 11.15
CA ASP A 246 15.96 6.79 10.88
C ASP A 246 15.12 5.59 11.32
N PHE A 247 15.05 4.58 10.45
CA PHE A 247 14.35 3.33 10.71
C PHE A 247 15.30 2.15 10.52
N ASN A 248 15.24 1.19 11.42
CA ASN A 248 15.83 -0.13 11.21
C ASN A 248 14.92 -0.93 10.29
N VAL A 249 15.47 -1.45 9.20
CA VAL A 249 14.72 -2.24 8.23
C VAL A 249 15.43 -3.55 7.93
N GLU A 250 14.73 -4.65 8.14
CA GLU A 250 15.14 -6.00 7.80
C GLU A 250 14.23 -6.55 6.69
N HIS A 251 14.82 -7.30 5.75
CA HIS A 251 14.07 -8.09 4.78
C HIS A 251 14.60 -9.51 4.68
N ASP A 252 13.67 -10.45 4.60
CA ASP A 252 13.93 -11.87 4.42
C ASP A 252 13.14 -12.37 3.21
N TYR A 253 13.81 -13.01 2.25
CA TYR A 253 13.13 -13.67 1.14
C TYR A 253 12.67 -15.06 1.57
N LEU A 254 11.49 -15.48 1.13
CA LEU A 254 10.90 -16.77 1.48
C LEU A 254 10.95 -17.73 0.28
N LEU A 255 11.00 -19.02 0.58
CA LEU A 255 10.83 -20.06 -0.42
C LEU A 255 9.48 -19.88 -1.13
N SER A 256 9.48 -19.97 -2.45
CA SER A 256 8.29 -19.80 -3.28
C SER A 256 8.11 -21.02 -4.20
N THR A 257 6.89 -21.55 -4.28
CA THR A 257 6.57 -22.79 -5.01
C THR A 257 6.63 -22.65 -6.54
N GLY A 258 6.76 -21.42 -7.08
CA GLY A 258 6.87 -21.17 -8.52
C GLY A 258 8.05 -20.28 -8.85
N SER A 259 8.77 -20.60 -9.94
CA SER A 259 10.00 -19.91 -10.37
C SER A 259 9.84 -18.41 -10.65
N ARG A 260 8.60 -17.93 -10.82
CA ARG A 260 8.27 -16.52 -11.09
C ARG A 260 7.59 -15.82 -9.91
N VAL A 261 7.32 -16.53 -8.81
CA VAL A 261 6.73 -15.97 -7.60
C VAL A 261 7.85 -15.57 -6.66
N GLN A 262 7.78 -14.36 -6.11
CA GLN A 262 8.70 -13.89 -5.07
C GLN A 262 7.91 -13.52 -3.83
N ALA A 263 8.21 -14.18 -2.71
CA ALA A 263 7.70 -13.81 -1.40
C ALA A 263 8.82 -13.22 -0.54
N ARG A 264 8.51 -12.16 0.20
CA ARG A 264 9.43 -11.55 1.16
C ARG A 264 8.72 -11.03 2.39
N LEU A 265 9.39 -11.12 3.52
CA LEU A 265 9.01 -10.44 4.75
C LEU A 265 9.80 -9.13 4.88
N ARG A 266 9.18 -8.16 5.52
CA ARG A 266 9.82 -6.90 5.93
C ARG A 266 9.47 -6.61 7.37
N LYS A 267 10.49 -6.38 8.18
CA LYS A 267 10.39 -5.81 9.53
C LYS A 267 10.97 -4.40 9.48
N ARG A 268 10.18 -3.40 9.89
CA ARG A 268 10.60 -1.99 9.93
C ARG A 268 10.21 -1.38 11.26
N GLY A 269 11.13 -0.69 11.93
CA GLY A 269 10.86 -0.10 13.23
C GLY A 269 11.86 0.96 13.66
N GLN A 270 11.54 1.59 14.79
CA GLN A 270 12.40 2.53 15.51
C GLN A 270 11.98 2.54 16.98
N LYS A 271 12.91 2.83 17.90
CA LYS A 271 12.63 2.98 19.35
C LYS A 271 11.84 1.80 19.96
N GLY A 272 12.16 0.57 19.57
CA GLY A 272 11.51 -0.65 20.09
C GLY A 272 10.14 -0.98 19.49
N HIS A 273 9.59 -0.14 18.61
CA HIS A 273 8.31 -0.40 17.94
C HIS A 273 8.51 -0.88 16.50
N TRP A 274 7.75 -1.90 16.11
CA TRP A 274 7.95 -2.62 14.84
C TRP A 274 6.67 -2.77 14.03
N SER A 275 6.83 -2.76 12.72
CA SER A 275 5.81 -3.07 11.71
C SER A 275 6.29 -4.23 10.83
N TYR A 276 5.38 -5.13 10.49
CA TYR A 276 5.67 -6.33 9.73
C TYR A 276 4.78 -6.39 8.49
N ILE A 277 5.40 -6.66 7.34
CA ILE A 277 4.69 -6.80 6.06
C ILE A 277 5.20 -8.03 5.34
N HIS A 278 4.27 -8.87 4.88
CA HIS A 278 4.54 -9.91 3.91
C HIS A 278 4.16 -9.41 2.51
N THR A 279 5.10 -9.48 1.59
CA THR A 279 4.89 -9.11 0.19
C THR A 279 4.99 -10.36 -0.67
N ILE A 280 3.96 -10.62 -1.47
CA ILE A 280 3.97 -11.68 -2.47
C ILE A 280 3.84 -11.03 -3.84
N ARG A 281 4.81 -11.28 -4.72
CA ARG A 281 4.79 -10.84 -6.11
C ARG A 281 4.58 -12.04 -7.00
N ARG A 282 3.52 -12.04 -7.81
CA ARG A 282 3.16 -13.14 -8.72
C ARG A 282 3.04 -12.62 -10.16
N PRO A 283 3.43 -13.42 -11.17
CA PRO A 283 3.11 -13.09 -12.55
C PRO A 283 1.60 -13.24 -12.77
N HIS A 284 1.01 -12.32 -13.52
CA HIS A 284 -0.37 -12.36 -13.94
C HIS A 284 -0.45 -12.92 -15.38
N PRO A 285 -1.51 -13.66 -15.74
CA PRO A 285 -1.67 -14.25 -17.08
C PRO A 285 -1.52 -13.26 -18.25
N ASN A 286 -1.90 -11.99 -18.07
CA ASN A 286 -1.75 -10.91 -19.05
C ASN A 286 -0.33 -10.28 -19.07
N GLY A 287 0.67 -10.97 -18.51
CA GLY A 287 2.10 -10.59 -18.60
C GLY A 287 2.56 -9.54 -17.58
N GLN A 288 1.64 -9.01 -16.76
CA GLN A 288 1.96 -8.09 -15.67
C GLN A 288 2.44 -8.85 -14.42
N TYR A 289 2.98 -8.14 -13.44
CA TYR A 289 3.26 -8.70 -12.11
C TYR A 289 2.39 -8.00 -11.07
N VAL A 290 1.67 -8.78 -10.29
CA VAL A 290 0.85 -8.29 -9.17
C VAL A 290 1.66 -8.41 -7.88
N GLU A 291 1.81 -7.32 -7.14
CA GLU A 291 2.46 -7.29 -5.82
C GLU A 291 1.41 -7.09 -4.72
N VAL A 292 1.16 -8.14 -3.94
CA VAL A 292 0.24 -8.12 -2.79
C VAL A 292 1.04 -7.85 -1.53
N LYS A 293 0.59 -6.89 -0.70
CA LYS A 293 1.21 -6.55 0.58
C LYS A 293 0.21 -6.76 1.72
N THR A 294 0.57 -7.62 2.66
CA THR A 294 -0.25 -7.96 3.83
C THR A 294 0.45 -7.48 5.09
N GLN A 295 -0.22 -6.66 5.90
CA GLN A 295 0.25 -6.31 7.24
C GLN A 295 0.12 -7.51 8.17
N MET A 296 1.08 -7.72 9.07
CA MET A 296 1.12 -8.91 9.93
C MET A 296 1.45 -8.58 11.38
N THR A 297 1.15 -9.52 12.26
CA THR A 297 1.61 -9.48 13.65
C THR A 297 3.07 -9.94 13.76
N ALA A 298 3.71 -9.67 14.90
CA ALA A 298 5.06 -10.19 15.18
C ALA A 298 5.10 -11.73 15.23
N ARG A 299 4.02 -12.35 15.71
CA ARG A 299 3.90 -13.82 15.79
C ARG A 299 3.87 -14.43 14.38
N ASP A 300 3.02 -13.92 13.50
CA ASP A 300 2.91 -14.44 12.13
C ASP A 300 4.19 -14.22 11.34
N TYR A 301 4.86 -13.08 11.56
CA TYR A 301 6.18 -12.81 11.00
C TYR A 301 7.18 -13.89 11.39
N ASN A 302 7.30 -14.21 12.68
CA ASN A 302 8.23 -15.21 13.18
C ASN A 302 7.90 -16.62 12.66
N ASN A 303 6.61 -16.95 12.53
CA ASN A 303 6.18 -18.24 11.97
C ASN A 303 6.58 -18.36 10.49
N LEU A 304 6.37 -17.31 9.68
CA LEU A 304 6.76 -17.33 8.27
C LEU A 304 8.28 -17.25 8.06
N LEU A 305 9.01 -16.65 8.99
CA LEU A 305 10.47 -16.57 8.93
C LEU A 305 11.13 -17.96 8.94
N ALA A 306 10.45 -18.99 9.49
CA ALA A 306 10.90 -20.37 9.40
C ALA A 306 11.01 -20.91 7.95
N GLN A 307 10.38 -20.23 6.98
CA GLN A 307 10.41 -20.56 5.55
C GLN A 307 11.37 -19.66 4.76
N ALA A 308 12.30 -18.97 5.44
CA ALA A 308 13.30 -18.14 4.80
C ALA A 308 14.12 -18.94 3.78
N ASP A 309 14.29 -18.37 2.60
CA ASP A 309 15.08 -18.98 1.53
C ASP A 309 16.57 -18.90 1.90
N ALA A 310 17.16 -20.06 2.16
CA ALA A 310 18.56 -20.19 2.53
C ALA A 310 19.53 -19.66 1.48
N SER A 311 19.11 -19.52 0.21
CA SER A 311 19.95 -18.94 -0.86
C SER A 311 20.05 -17.41 -0.82
N HIS A 312 19.31 -16.76 0.09
CA HIS A 312 19.41 -15.33 0.33
C HIS A 312 19.97 -15.00 1.72
N PHE A 313 20.74 -13.94 1.79
CA PHE A 313 21.06 -13.22 3.02
C PHE A 313 19.87 -12.37 3.46
N LYS A 314 19.69 -12.28 4.79
CA LYS A 314 18.86 -11.23 5.36
C LYS A 314 19.45 -9.87 4.98
N ILE A 315 18.65 -8.97 4.44
CA ILE A 315 19.06 -7.59 4.17
C ILE A 315 18.77 -6.74 5.39
N ILE A 316 19.82 -6.16 5.97
CA ILE A 316 19.72 -5.23 7.09
C ILE A 316 20.16 -3.85 6.61
N LYS A 317 19.36 -2.82 6.91
CA LYS A 317 19.68 -1.44 6.56
C LYS A 317 19.10 -0.43 7.53
N THR A 318 19.79 0.69 7.64
CA THR A 318 19.20 1.93 8.18
C THR A 318 18.55 2.66 7.03
N ARG A 319 17.25 2.96 7.15
CA ARG A 319 16.53 3.82 6.21
C ARG A 319 16.37 5.19 6.82
N ARG A 320 17.10 6.16 6.30
CA ARG A 320 16.99 7.58 6.65
C ARG A 320 15.99 8.25 5.71
N CYS A 321 14.91 8.79 6.27
CA CYS A 321 13.86 9.47 5.55
C CYS A 321 13.94 10.98 5.80
N PHE A 322 13.92 11.78 4.74
CA PHE A 322 14.03 13.24 4.86
C PHE A 322 13.37 13.96 3.68
N LEU A 323 13.11 15.26 3.84
CA LEU A 323 12.54 16.13 2.82
C LEU A 323 13.55 17.20 2.41
N VAL A 324 13.83 17.33 1.12
CA VAL A 324 14.71 18.37 0.52
C VAL A 324 14.04 18.85 -0.75
N ASN A 325 14.04 20.16 -1.01
CA ASN A 325 13.47 20.74 -2.24
C ASN A 325 12.03 20.27 -2.53
N ASN A 326 11.20 20.18 -1.49
CA ASN A 326 9.84 19.64 -1.53
C ASN A 326 9.73 18.17 -2.01
N GLN A 327 10.84 17.44 -2.03
CA GLN A 327 10.93 16.06 -2.45
C GLN A 327 11.30 15.14 -1.29
N TYR A 328 10.54 14.06 -1.15
CA TYR A 328 10.74 13.07 -0.09
C TYR A 328 11.73 12.01 -0.56
N PHE A 329 12.77 11.79 0.25
CA PHE A 329 13.83 10.86 -0.05
C PHE A 329 13.91 9.74 1.00
N GLN A 330 14.27 8.54 0.54
CA GLN A 330 14.62 7.41 1.39
C GLN A 330 16.06 7.00 1.08
N LEU A 331 16.97 7.22 2.02
CA LEU A 331 18.35 6.81 1.92
C LEU A 331 18.54 5.49 2.68
N ASP A 332 18.77 4.42 1.93
CA ASP A 332 19.04 3.08 2.42
C ASP A 332 20.54 2.89 2.59
N ILE A 333 20.98 2.72 3.83
CA ILE A 333 22.37 2.47 4.22
C ILE A 333 22.47 0.99 4.60
N TYR A 334 23.07 0.17 3.74
CA TYR A 334 23.19 -1.26 3.98
C TYR A 334 24.14 -1.54 5.15
N LYS A 335 23.80 -2.56 5.93
CA LYS A 335 24.51 -2.93 7.16
C LYS A 335 24.89 -4.41 7.13
N GLU A 336 25.95 -4.72 7.86
CA GLU A 336 26.38 -6.09 8.10
C GLU A 336 25.48 -6.80 9.13
N PRO A 337 25.39 -8.14 9.10
CA PRO A 337 25.98 -9.05 8.11
C PRO A 337 25.30 -8.95 6.73
N CYS A 338 26.11 -8.90 5.66
CA CYS A 338 25.64 -8.88 4.28
C CYS A 338 26.71 -9.47 3.34
N HIS A 339 26.36 -9.69 2.08
CA HIS A 339 27.35 -10.07 1.08
C HIS A 339 28.35 -8.92 0.85
N THR A 340 29.60 -9.23 0.51
CA THR A 340 30.67 -8.26 0.18
C THR A 340 30.25 -7.14 -0.77
N ARG A 341 29.43 -7.44 -1.79
CA ARG A 341 28.88 -6.46 -2.75
C ARG A 341 27.96 -5.39 -2.13
N CYS A 342 27.46 -5.63 -0.92
CA CYS A 342 26.61 -4.71 -0.17
C CYS A 342 27.40 -3.88 0.85
N LEU A 343 28.69 -4.18 1.08
CA LEU A 343 29.52 -3.45 2.03
C LEU A 343 29.67 -1.99 1.58
N GLY A 344 29.30 -1.07 2.47
CA GLY A 344 29.29 0.37 2.18
C GLY A 344 28.25 0.83 1.15
N LEU A 345 27.34 -0.04 0.71
CA LEU A 345 26.34 0.30 -0.31
C LEU A 345 25.29 1.27 0.26
N ILE A 346 25.10 2.39 -0.44
CA ILE A 346 24.10 3.40 -0.09
C ILE A 346 23.21 3.69 -1.31
N LEU A 347 21.90 3.58 -1.13
CA LEU A 347 20.93 3.81 -2.18
C LEU A 347 19.94 4.90 -1.79
N LEU A 348 19.80 5.92 -2.63
CA LEU A 348 18.81 6.97 -2.48
C LEU A 348 17.59 6.65 -3.36
N GLU A 349 16.40 6.59 -2.79
CA GLU A 349 15.15 6.36 -3.50
C GLU A 349 14.23 7.57 -3.39
N THR A 350 13.54 7.90 -4.48
CA THR A 350 12.49 8.90 -4.50
C THR A 350 11.41 8.58 -5.53
N TYR A 351 10.31 9.32 -5.52
CA TYR A 351 9.22 9.22 -6.50
C TYR A 351 8.94 10.62 -7.04
N THR A 352 9.13 10.80 -8.34
CA THR A 352 9.04 12.10 -9.00
C THR A 352 8.68 11.91 -10.47
N SER A 353 8.01 12.91 -11.03
CA SER A 353 7.77 13.05 -12.46
C SER A 353 8.72 14.04 -13.13
N LEU A 354 9.59 14.71 -12.35
CA LEU A 354 10.60 15.60 -12.88
C LEU A 354 11.61 14.82 -13.72
N GLU A 355 12.06 15.45 -14.80
CA GLU A 355 13.07 14.91 -15.71
C GLU A 355 14.13 15.97 -16.03
N GLY A 356 15.28 15.53 -16.54
CA GLY A 356 16.38 16.41 -16.95
C GLY A 356 16.84 17.35 -15.83
N LYS A 357 17.02 18.63 -16.16
CA LYS A 357 17.55 19.64 -15.24
C LYS A 357 16.69 19.82 -13.97
N ALA A 358 15.37 19.76 -14.10
CA ALA A 358 14.48 19.94 -12.94
C ALA A 358 14.67 18.83 -11.90
N LEU A 359 14.89 17.59 -12.37
CA LEU A 359 15.24 16.48 -11.49
C LEU A 359 16.61 16.70 -10.83
N GLU A 360 17.62 17.08 -11.62
CA GLU A 360 18.96 17.33 -11.11
C GLU A 360 18.98 18.41 -10.01
N GLU A 361 18.25 19.51 -10.20
CA GLU A 361 18.11 20.58 -9.22
C GLU A 361 17.41 20.11 -7.93
N CYS A 362 16.43 19.22 -8.06
CA CYS A 362 15.70 18.65 -6.94
C CYS A 362 16.55 17.71 -6.06
N LEU A 363 17.54 17.01 -6.65
CA LEU A 363 18.38 16.08 -5.91
C LEU A 363 19.20 16.77 -4.80
N PRO A 364 19.37 16.11 -3.62
CA PRO A 364 20.10 16.68 -2.50
C PRO A 364 21.58 16.86 -2.82
N LYS A 365 21.98 18.12 -3.05
CA LYS A 365 23.34 18.50 -3.47
C LYS A 365 24.42 18.19 -2.43
N PHE A 366 24.04 18.01 -1.16
CA PHE A 366 24.95 17.62 -0.10
C PHE A 366 25.32 16.12 -0.14
N LEU A 367 24.68 15.30 -0.98
CA LEU A 367 25.03 13.89 -1.17
C LEU A 367 25.90 13.69 -2.42
N ASN A 368 26.89 12.81 -2.34
CA ASN A 368 27.71 12.40 -3.48
C ASN A 368 26.98 11.34 -4.32
N ILE A 369 26.02 11.79 -5.13
CA ILE A 369 25.23 10.92 -6.00
C ILE A 369 26.04 10.56 -7.25
N LYS A 370 26.40 9.28 -7.42
CA LYS A 370 27.24 8.83 -8.55
C LYS A 370 26.46 8.65 -9.84
N LYS A 371 25.35 7.89 -9.77
CA LYS A 371 24.52 7.57 -10.94
C LYS A 371 23.13 7.13 -10.55
N GLU A 372 22.20 7.29 -11.48
CA GLU A 372 20.92 6.61 -11.44
C GLU A 372 21.11 5.10 -11.70
N VAL A 373 20.42 4.28 -10.91
CA VAL A 373 20.44 2.81 -10.98
C VAL A 373 19.01 2.25 -10.98
N THR A 374 18.04 3.07 -11.41
CA THR A 374 16.64 2.66 -11.54
C THR A 374 16.52 1.51 -12.53
N GLY A 375 15.87 0.42 -12.10
CA GLY A 375 15.69 -0.76 -12.94
C GLY A 375 16.93 -1.62 -13.15
N ASP A 376 18.12 -1.20 -12.71
CA ASP A 376 19.35 -1.98 -12.83
C ASP A 376 19.27 -3.24 -11.95
N PRO A 377 19.36 -4.46 -12.54
CA PRO A 377 19.31 -5.72 -11.81
C PRO A 377 20.35 -5.84 -10.71
N HIS A 378 21.55 -5.25 -10.88
CA HIS A 378 22.64 -5.30 -9.91
C HIS A 378 22.32 -4.52 -8.64
N TYR A 379 21.39 -3.56 -8.71
CA TYR A 379 20.92 -2.79 -7.56
C TYR A 379 19.51 -3.21 -7.12
N SER A 380 19.03 -4.37 -7.59
CA SER A 380 17.80 -4.97 -7.10
C SER A 380 18.05 -5.65 -5.76
N MET A 381 17.16 -5.43 -4.79
CA MET A 381 17.31 -6.02 -3.45
C MET A 381 17.35 -7.55 -3.48
N PHE A 382 16.67 -8.16 -4.46
CA PHE A 382 16.65 -9.62 -4.65
C PHE A 382 18.03 -10.14 -5.06
N ASN A 383 18.68 -9.53 -6.05
CA ASN A 383 20.01 -9.96 -6.47
C ASN A 383 21.07 -9.59 -5.41
N LEU A 384 20.93 -8.43 -4.75
CA LEU A 384 21.82 -8.03 -3.66
C LEU A 384 21.80 -9.00 -2.48
N SER A 385 20.68 -9.68 -2.24
CA SER A 385 20.57 -10.66 -1.17
C SER A 385 21.05 -12.05 -1.56
N LEU A 386 21.32 -12.38 -2.83
CA LEU A 386 21.81 -13.72 -3.20
C LEU A 386 23.11 -14.06 -2.46
N ARG A 387 23.20 -15.27 -1.92
CA ARG A 387 24.43 -15.76 -1.27
C ARG A 387 25.51 -16.13 -2.27
N GLU A 388 25.12 -16.71 -3.38
CA GLU A 388 26.03 -17.09 -4.46
C GLU A 388 26.53 -15.84 -5.21
N GLU A 389 27.66 -16.01 -5.91
CA GLU A 389 28.15 -14.99 -6.83
C GLU A 389 27.24 -14.89 -8.06
N TRP A 390 27.09 -13.67 -8.58
CA TRP A 390 26.16 -13.41 -9.69
C TRP A 390 26.56 -14.12 -10.99
N ASP A 391 27.84 -14.40 -11.18
CA ASP A 391 28.36 -15.09 -12.37
C ASP A 391 28.15 -16.61 -12.30
N SER A 392 28.00 -17.18 -11.09
CA SER A 392 27.83 -18.62 -10.90
C SER A 392 26.38 -19.03 -10.62
N THR A 393 25.55 -18.11 -10.16
CA THR A 393 24.18 -18.42 -9.77
C THR A 393 23.20 -18.47 -10.94
N GLN A 394 22.37 -19.51 -10.99
CA GLN A 394 21.23 -19.58 -11.91
C GLN A 394 20.02 -18.75 -11.41
N LYS A 395 20.10 -18.17 -10.21
CA LYS A 395 19.01 -17.41 -9.57
C LYS A 395 19.05 -15.92 -9.86
N PHE A 396 20.05 -15.42 -10.60
CA PHE A 396 20.17 -13.98 -10.89
C PHE A 396 18.98 -13.48 -11.73
N CYS A 397 18.22 -12.55 -11.18
CA CYS A 397 17.04 -12.00 -11.83
C CYS A 397 17.43 -10.85 -12.75
N ARG A 398 17.54 -11.11 -14.07
CA ARG A 398 17.97 -10.11 -15.09
C ARG A 398 16.90 -9.10 -15.48
N SER A 399 15.63 -9.42 -15.34
CA SER A 399 14.56 -8.45 -15.55
C SER A 399 13.35 -8.75 -14.67
N LEU A 400 12.86 -7.71 -14.02
CA LEU A 400 11.61 -7.71 -13.27
C LEU A 400 10.42 -7.23 -14.14
N HIS A 401 10.67 -6.75 -15.36
CA HIS A 401 9.65 -6.31 -16.32
C HIS A 401 9.85 -7.12 -17.60
N GLY A 402 8.95 -8.08 -17.85
CA GLY A 402 9.06 -9.02 -18.95
C GLY A 402 9.15 -8.35 -20.32
N LYS A 403 10.36 -8.08 -20.79
CA LYS A 403 10.72 -8.10 -22.20
C LYS A 403 12.02 -8.90 -22.28
N LYS A 404 11.91 -10.17 -22.69
CA LYS A 404 13.07 -10.87 -23.24
C LYS A 404 13.42 -10.13 -24.53
N ASN A 405 14.61 -9.55 -24.62
CA ASN A 405 15.25 -9.36 -25.91
C ASN A 405 15.48 -10.76 -26.48
N ILE A 406 14.62 -11.17 -27.40
CA ILE A 406 14.91 -12.24 -28.34
C ILE A 406 15.90 -11.62 -29.31
N ASN A 407 17.19 -11.74 -29.00
CA ASN A 407 18.33 -11.69 -29.93
C ASN A 407 19.60 -11.83 -29.10
N ASN A 408 19.95 -13.09 -28.85
CA ASN A 408 21.33 -13.58 -28.74
C ASN A 408 21.24 -15.10 -28.78
N VAL A 409 20.99 -15.61 -29.98
CA VAL A 409 21.45 -16.93 -30.40
C VAL A 409 22.82 -16.72 -31.06
N CYS A 410 23.68 -17.72 -30.95
CA CYS A 410 25.09 -17.83 -31.34
C CYS A 410 26.04 -17.53 -30.15
N SER A 411 26.95 -18.40 -29.75
CA SER A 411 27.46 -19.64 -30.35
C SER A 411 28.43 -20.29 -29.35
N ALA A 412 28.28 -21.60 -29.09
CA ALA A 412 29.35 -22.50 -28.63
C ALA A 412 28.79 -23.94 -28.77
N THR A 413 29.02 -24.56 -29.93
CA THR A 413 29.93 -25.69 -30.12
C THR A 413 29.56 -26.93 -29.30
N ASN A 414 28.92 -27.88 -29.99
CA ASN A 414 29.16 -29.31 -29.79
C ASN A 414 29.17 -29.94 -31.19
N GLN A 415 30.37 -30.03 -31.76
CA GLN A 415 30.71 -31.15 -32.63
C GLN A 415 30.82 -32.36 -31.71
N ASP A 416 29.97 -33.37 -31.90
CA ASP A 416 30.43 -34.73 -32.20
C ASP A 416 29.28 -35.74 -32.17
N ALA A 417 29.31 -36.57 -33.22
CA ALA A 417 28.87 -37.96 -33.30
C ALA A 417 27.40 -38.31 -33.02
N CYS A 418 26.63 -38.50 -34.10
CA CYS A 418 26.14 -39.83 -34.48
C CYS A 418 25.51 -39.79 -35.88
N ASN A 419 26.26 -40.28 -36.87
CA ASN A 419 25.71 -40.81 -38.11
C ASN A 419 25.31 -42.28 -37.88
N ASP A 420 24.47 -42.77 -38.79
CA ASP A 420 23.96 -44.13 -38.98
C ASP A 420 22.59 -44.38 -38.31
N HIS A 421 21.52 -44.79 -38.98
CA HIS A 421 21.36 -45.35 -40.32
C HIS A 421 19.89 -45.20 -40.76
N GLN A 422 19.63 -44.85 -42.04
CA GLN A 422 18.37 -45.13 -42.71
C GLN A 422 18.43 -46.52 -43.38
N GLY A 423 17.38 -47.33 -43.15
CA GLY A 423 16.75 -48.18 -44.16
C GLY A 423 17.48 -49.44 -44.64
N LYS A 424 17.20 -50.58 -44.00
CA LYS A 424 16.41 -51.72 -44.54
C LYS A 424 16.37 -52.85 -43.54
#